data_AF-A0A0R3NB59-F1
#
_entry.id   AF-A0A0R3NB59-F1
#
_cell.length_a   1.000
_cell.length_b   1.000
_cell.length_c   1.000
_cell.angle_alpha   90.00
_cell.angle_beta   90.00
_cell.angle_gamma   90.00
#
_symmetry.space_group_name_H-M   'P 1'
#
loop_
_entity.id
_entity.type
_entity.pdbx_description
1 polymer ?
#
loop_
_entity_poly.entity_id
_entity_poly.type
_entity_poly.pdbx_seq_one_letter_code
_entity_poly.pdbx_strand_id
1 'polypeptide(L)' 'MDQVFFKQQALCARDLAEKADPFTRKRLLDLADKYDAKTGGPSKASPIIERPLPLPNTSVARSDGRSGEA' A
#
# COMPACT_ATOMS: atom_id res chain seq x y z
N MET A 1 0.22 16.28 14.16
CA MET A 1 -0.01 16.09 12.72
C MET A 1 -0.87 17.24 12.23
N ASP A 2 -0.44 17.92 11.16
CA ASP A 2 -1.07 19.15 10.68
C ASP A 2 -2.39 18.88 9.95
N GLN A 3 -3.48 19.46 10.45
CA GLN A 3 -4.81 19.32 9.85
C GLN A 3 -4.86 19.85 8.41
N VAL A 4 -4.08 20.89 8.12
CA VAL A 4 -3.96 21.47 6.77
C VAL A 4 -3.31 20.48 5.80
N PHE A 5 -2.28 19.76 6.26
CA PHE A 5 -1.61 18.74 5.46
C PHE A 5 -2.57 17.60 5.07
N PHE A 6 -3.37 17.11 6.03
CA PHE A 6 -4.35 16.05 5.73
C PHE A 6 -5.44 16.50 4.76
N LYS A 7 -5.94 17.73 4.88
CA LYS A 7 -6.91 18.28 3.92
C LYS A 7 -6.32 18.37 2.52
N GLN A 8 -5.10 18.89 2.38
CA GLN A 8 -4.42 18.97 1.07
C GLN A 8 -4.18 17.58 0.49
N GLN A 9 -3.76 16.61 1.32
CA GLN A 9 -3.50 15.26 0.86
C GLN A 9 -4.78 14.53 0.44
N ALA A 10 -5.91 14.77 1.12
CA ALA A 10 -7.22 14.23 0.74
C ALA A 10 -7.69 14.79 -0.61
N LEU A 11 -7.48 16.09 -0.87
CA LEU A 11 -7.78 16.70 -2.16
C LEU A 11 -6.93 16.11 -3.28
N CYS A 12 -5.61 16.05 -3.11
CA CYS A 12 -4.72 15.44 -4.11
C CYS A 12 -5.09 13.98 -4.42
N ALA A 13 -5.50 13.20 -3.41
CA ALA A 13 -5.92 11.83 -3.60
C ALA A 13 -7.22 11.74 -4.44
N ARG A 14 -8.17 12.66 -4.25
CA ARG A 14 -9.38 12.75 -5.08
C ARG A 14 -9.06 13.11 -6.53
N ASP A 15 -8.21 14.10 -6.75
CA ASP A 15 -7.79 14.52 -8.10
C ASP A 15 -7.07 13.39 -8.85
N LEU A 16 -6.24 12.61 -8.14
CA LEU A 16 -5.56 11.45 -8.73
C LEU A 16 -6.56 10.32 -9.02
N ALA A 17 -7.58 10.14 -8.17
CA ALA A 17 -8.61 9.12 -8.33
C ALA A 17 -9.46 9.35 -9.59
N GLU A 18 -9.67 10.59 -10.02
CA GLU A 18 -10.39 10.92 -11.25
C GLU A 18 -9.69 10.40 -12.52
N LYS A 19 -8.35 10.36 -12.50
CA LYS A 19 -7.51 9.95 -13.64
C LYS A 19 -7.03 8.49 -13.54
N ALA A 20 -7.28 7.84 -12.41
CA ALA A 20 -6.80 6.49 -12.14
C ALA A 20 -7.71 5.40 -12.73
N ASP A 21 -7.17 4.19 -12.85
CA ASP A 21 -7.96 2.99 -13.14
C ASP A 21 -9.00 2.73 -12.04
N PRO A 22 -10.07 1.95 -12.30
CA PRO A 22 -11.16 1.75 -11.34
C PRO A 22 -10.71 1.18 -9.98
N PHE A 23 -9.66 0.36 -9.95
CA PHE A 23 -9.15 -0.25 -8.73
C PHE A 23 -8.37 0.78 -7.90
N THR A 24 -7.45 1.48 -8.54
CA THR A 24 -6.65 2.54 -7.92
C THR A 24 -7.52 3.73 -7.52
N ARG A 25 -8.57 4.07 -8.30
CA ARG A 25 -9.56 5.09 -7.95
C ARG A 25 -10.23 4.79 -6.62
N LYS A 26 -10.76 3.57 -6.45
CA LYS A 26 -11.38 3.15 -5.18
C LYS A 26 -10.38 3.25 -4.03
N ARG A 27 -9.14 2.84 -4.27
CA ARG A 27 -8.05 2.89 -3.30
C ARG A 27 -7.71 4.31 -2.84
N LEU A 28 -7.68 5.26 -3.77
CA LEU A 28 -7.36 6.66 -3.52
C LEU A 28 -8.51 7.40 -2.82
N LEU A 29 -9.76 7.06 -3.13
CA LEU A 29 -10.92 7.59 -2.42
C LEU A 29 -10.94 7.13 -0.96
N ASP A 30 -10.73 5.83 -0.70
CA ASP A 30 -10.58 5.32 0.68
C ASP A 30 -9.45 6.04 1.44
N LEU A 31 -8.36 6.38 0.73
CA LEU A 31 -7.23 7.08 1.32
C LEU A 31 -7.59 8.54 1.68
N ALA A 32 -8.35 9.23 0.83
CA ALA A 32 -8.85 10.58 1.11
C ALA A 32 -9.75 10.61 2.35
N ASP A 33 -10.68 9.65 2.45
CA ASP A 33 -11.61 9.56 3.59
C ASP A 33 -10.88 9.28 4.91
N LYS A 34 -9.80 8.48 4.87
CA LYS A 34 -8.93 8.27 6.04
C LYS A 34 -8.20 9.55 6.48
N TYR A 35 -7.82 10.42 5.55
CA TYR A 35 -7.20 11.70 5.89
C TYR A 35 -8.21 12.69 6.48
N ASP A 36 -9.43 12.74 5.94
CA ASP A 36 -10.52 13.55 6.50
C ASP A 36 -10.91 13.06 7.90
N ALA A 37 -11.01 11.75 8.12
CA ALA A 37 -11.28 11.15 9.43
C ALA A 37 -10.19 11.48 10.47
N LYS A 38 -8.91 11.55 10.07
CA LYS A 38 -7.79 11.94 10.95
C LYS A 38 -7.79 13.43 11.27
N THR A 39 -8.47 14.25 10.48
CA THR A 39 -8.59 15.70 10.72
C THR A 39 -9.58 16.02 11.85
N GLY A 40 -10.53 15.11 12.15
CA GLY A 40 -11.61 15.31 13.13
C GLY A 40 -11.39 14.76 14.55
N GLY A 41 -10.21 14.21 14.88
CA GLY A 41 -9.92 13.58 16.18
C GLY A 41 -9.59 12.09 16.07
N PRO A 42 -9.11 11.42 17.14
CA PRO A 42 -8.57 10.06 17.07
C PRO A 42 -9.68 9.04 16.78
N SER A 43 -9.98 8.85 15.51
CA SER A 43 -11.00 7.91 15.04
C SER A 43 -10.49 6.48 15.07
N LYS A 44 -11.34 5.60 15.63
CA LYS A 44 -11.13 4.18 15.85
C LYS A 44 -10.82 3.44 14.53
N ALA A 45 -9.88 2.50 14.64
CA ALA A 45 -9.65 1.36 13.75
C ALA A 45 -9.36 1.69 12.27
N SER A 46 -8.07 1.79 11.94
CA SER A 46 -7.62 1.55 10.57
C SER A 46 -7.72 0.06 10.26
N PRO A 47 -8.43 -0.39 9.21
CA PRO A 47 -8.08 -1.65 8.60
C PRO A 47 -6.72 -1.46 7.96
N ILE A 48 -5.76 -2.22 8.47
CA ILE A 48 -4.45 -2.43 7.89
C ILE A 48 -4.71 -2.83 6.43
N ILE A 49 -4.20 -2.02 5.51
CA ILE A 49 -4.17 -2.50 4.13
C ILE A 49 -2.83 -3.15 3.99
N GLU A 50 -2.84 -4.47 4.15
CA GLU A 50 -1.71 -5.31 3.85
C GLU A 50 -1.32 -5.06 2.39
N ARG A 51 -0.19 -4.38 2.21
CA ARG A 51 0.57 -4.44 0.97
C ARG A 51 0.94 -5.92 0.78
N PRO A 52 0.57 -6.58 -0.33
CA PRO A 52 1.15 -7.88 -0.66
C PRO A 52 2.66 -7.69 -0.71
N LEU A 53 3.37 -8.29 0.25
CA LEU A 53 4.82 -8.32 0.26
C LEU A 53 5.27 -9.11 -0.97
N PRO A 54 6.20 -8.61 -1.80
CA PRO A 54 6.78 -9.43 -2.85
C PRO A 54 7.49 -10.61 -2.18
N LEU A 55 7.02 -11.83 -2.48
CA LEU A 55 7.66 -13.06 -2.07
C LEU A 55 9.12 -13.04 -2.59
N PRO A 56 10.13 -13.34 -1.76
CA PRO A 56 11.51 -13.44 -2.23
C PRO A 56 11.60 -14.60 -3.22
N ASN A 57 11.87 -14.25 -4.47
CA ASN A 57 12.06 -15.15 -5.59
C ASN A 57 13.44 -15.83 -5.44
N THR A 58 13.55 -16.92 -4.69
CA THR A 58 14.78 -17.73 -4.64
C THR A 58 14.73 -18.82 -5.71
N SER A 59 14.93 -18.41 -6.97
CA SER A 59 15.44 -19.30 -8.00
C SER A 59 16.96 -19.13 -8.05
N VAL A 60 17.72 -20.02 -7.42
CA VAL A 60 18.97 -20.59 -7.97
C VAL A 60 19.59 -21.56 -6.96
N ALA A 61 19.61 -22.85 -7.30
CA ALA A 61 20.69 -23.77 -6.96
C ALA A 61 20.65 -24.92 -7.97
N ARG A 62 21.10 -24.58 -9.19
CA ARG A 62 21.57 -25.56 -10.18
C ARG A 62 23.05 -25.82 -9.88
N SER A 63 23.45 -27.08 -10.11
CA SER A 63 24.79 -27.69 -10.02
C SER A 63 25.38 -27.74 -8.59
N ASP A 64 26.02 -28.81 -8.14
CA ASP A 64 27.05 -29.60 -8.82
C ASP A 64 27.07 -31.07 -8.36
N GLY A 65 27.40 -31.97 -9.29
CA GLY A 65 27.69 -33.37 -8.99
C GLY A 65 29.09 -33.55 -8.41
N ARG A 66 29.25 -34.48 -7.46
CA ARG A 66 30.53 -35.06 -7.01
C ARG A 66 30.24 -36.30 -6.15
N SER A 67 30.31 -37.51 -6.72
CA SER A 67 31.43 -38.48 -6.64
C SER A 67 31.52 -39.25 -5.31
N GLY A 68 31.41 -40.58 -5.39
CA GLY A 68 32.38 -41.53 -4.81
C GLY A 68 32.10 -42.20 -3.46
N GLU A 69 32.24 -43.54 -3.48
CA GLU A 69 32.76 -44.42 -2.41
C GLU A 69 31.81 -44.75 -1.23
N ALA A 70 31.62 -45.99 -0.76
CA ALA A 70 32.37 -47.24 -0.84
C ALA A 70 31.44 -48.47 -0.72
#